data_AF-A0A5C2RY27-F1
#
_entry.id   AF-A0A5C2RY27-F1
#
_cell.length_a   1.000
_cell.length_b   1.000
_cell.length_c   1.000
_cell.angle_alpha   90.00
_cell.angle_beta   90.00
_cell.angle_gamma   90.00
#
_symmetry.space_group_name_H-M   'P 1'
#
loop_
_entity.id
_entity.type
_entity.pdbx_description
1 polymer ?
#
loop_
_entity_poly.entity_id
_entity_poly.type
_entity_poly.pdbx_seq_one_letter_code
_entity_poly.pdbx_strand_id
1 'polypeptide(L)'
;MARTTPLFPLLVKKREVDKVVVLDSSGETSDFKPKGQSFLATKQKVSMLPRGFMNFSSPFPNSTDEFVSLGLNTRPVFFVCADADDAEDQYPLLVHIPNDDPGNVTNIVTSTLQLRVVNQTRIFDRSYLLASRGRVVNATDDDLGDFNEQWGTCVACATVERARARQGVRRTAACEQCFTRYCFTEDQSTSNDSGWRVVVPPSVVAMVSRSLGGR
;
A
#
# COMPACT_ATOMS: atom_id res chain seq x y z
N MET A 1 -12.67 -2.68 -18.04
CA MET A 1 -12.34 -2.96 -16.63
C MET A 1 -13.24 -2.10 -15.74
N ALA A 2 -13.94 -2.69 -14.78
CA ALA A 2 -14.74 -1.94 -13.81
C ALA A 2 -13.80 -1.32 -12.75
N ARG A 3 -14.14 -0.12 -12.26
CA ARG A 3 -13.48 0.56 -11.14
C ARG A 3 -14.46 0.59 -9.97
N THR A 4 -14.18 -0.17 -8.93
CA THR A 4 -14.93 -0.22 -7.68
C THR A 4 -14.37 0.78 -6.66
N THR A 5 -13.06 1.01 -6.69
CA THR A 5 -12.36 1.95 -5.81
C THR A 5 -12.20 3.32 -6.50
N PRO A 6 -12.77 4.42 -5.96
CA PRO A 6 -12.85 5.71 -6.64
C PRO A 6 -11.55 6.53 -6.55
N LEU A 7 -10.43 6.00 -7.07
CA LEU A 7 -9.13 6.67 -7.05
C LEU A 7 -9.04 7.84 -8.03
N PHE A 8 -9.62 7.68 -9.21
CA PHE A 8 -9.51 8.62 -10.33
C PHE A 8 -9.73 10.10 -9.96
N PRO A 9 -10.80 10.51 -9.25
CA PRO A 9 -10.97 11.92 -8.87
C PRO A 9 -9.87 12.42 -7.91
N LEU A 10 -9.28 11.55 -7.09
CA LEU A 10 -8.27 11.94 -6.11
C LEU A 10 -6.89 12.18 -6.72
N LEU A 11 -6.69 11.81 -7.99
CA LEU A 11 -5.42 11.98 -8.71
C LEU A 11 -5.36 13.27 -9.55
N VAL A 12 -6.39 14.12 -9.48
CA VAL A 12 -6.38 15.43 -10.17
C VAL A 12 -5.36 16.33 -9.51
N LYS A 13 -4.34 16.75 -10.27
CA LYS A 13 -3.21 17.55 -9.77
C LYS A 13 -3.65 18.81 -9.04
N LYS A 14 -4.64 19.53 -9.58
CA LYS A 14 -5.19 20.78 -9.00
C LYS A 14 -5.83 20.59 -7.60
N ARG A 15 -6.09 19.35 -7.17
CA ARG A 15 -6.57 19.08 -5.80
C ARG A 15 -5.45 19.07 -4.77
N GLU A 16 -4.19 19.03 -5.20
CA GLU A 16 -3.01 19.07 -4.33
C GLU A 16 -3.08 18.01 -3.21
N VAL A 17 -3.59 16.81 -3.55
CA VAL A 17 -3.72 15.71 -2.59
C VAL A 17 -2.35 15.10 -2.34
N ASP A 18 -1.95 15.05 -1.07
CA ASP A 18 -0.66 14.50 -0.67
C ASP A 18 -0.69 13.00 -0.42
N LYS A 19 -1.80 12.52 0.14
CA LYS A 19 -1.97 11.13 0.54
C LYS A 19 -3.41 10.69 0.28
N VAL A 20 -3.56 9.49 -0.27
CA VAL A 20 -4.84 8.79 -0.33
C VAL A 20 -4.72 7.51 0.48
N VAL A 21 -5.59 7.33 1.48
CA VAL A 21 -5.74 6.04 2.17
C VAL A 21 -6.82 5.26 1.45
N VAL A 22 -6.45 4.10 0.92
CA VAL A 22 -7.30 3.24 0.12
C VAL A 22 -7.67 2.02 0.94
N LEU A 23 -8.90 2.01 1.45
CA LEU A 23 -9.51 0.84 2.05
C LEU A 23 -10.15 0.01 0.93
N ASP A 24 -9.53 -1.11 0.57
CA ASP A 24 -9.94 -1.89 -0.59
C ASP A 24 -10.71 -3.14 -0.14
N SER A 25 -12.03 -3.10 -0.30
CA SER A 25 -12.94 -4.22 -0.05
C SER A 25 -13.46 -4.84 -1.36
N SER A 26 -12.73 -4.65 -2.47
CA SER A 26 -13.12 -5.24 -3.73
C SER A 26 -13.01 -6.77 -3.66
N GLY A 27 -14.14 -7.48 -3.72
CA GLY A 27 -14.19 -8.94 -3.70
C GLY A 27 -13.88 -9.55 -5.06
N GLU A 28 -12.61 -9.50 -5.49
CA GLU A 28 -12.19 -9.77 -6.87
C GLU A 28 -11.58 -11.17 -7.09
N THR A 29 -11.22 -11.87 -6.02
CA THR A 29 -10.75 -13.27 -6.01
C THR A 29 -11.88 -14.25 -5.62
N SER A 30 -11.62 -15.56 -5.66
CA SER A 30 -12.56 -16.59 -5.18
C SER A 30 -12.90 -16.46 -3.70
N ASP A 31 -11.97 -15.90 -2.91
CA ASP A 31 -12.12 -15.70 -1.46
C ASP A 31 -12.57 -14.26 -1.12
N PHE A 32 -13.10 -13.54 -2.11
CA PHE A 32 -13.57 -12.15 -1.99
C PHE A 32 -12.52 -11.17 -1.45
N LYS A 33 -11.26 -11.35 -1.87
CA LYS A 33 -10.16 -10.42 -1.60
C LYS A 33 -9.90 -9.49 -2.80
N PRO A 34 -9.27 -8.32 -2.59
CA PRO A 34 -8.82 -7.47 -3.69
C PRO A 34 -7.79 -8.15 -4.58
N LYS A 35 -7.71 -7.74 -5.85
CA LYS A 35 -6.59 -8.09 -6.76
C LYS A 35 -6.04 -6.89 -7.53
N GLY A 36 -6.35 -5.67 -7.06
CA GLY A 36 -5.79 -4.43 -7.60
C GLY A 36 -6.40 -3.98 -8.93
N GLN A 37 -7.54 -4.54 -9.37
CA GLN A 37 -8.12 -4.22 -10.67
C GLN A 37 -8.47 -2.72 -10.79
N SER A 38 -8.99 -2.11 -9.73
CA SER A 38 -9.32 -0.67 -9.71
C SER A 38 -8.08 0.23 -9.86
N PHE A 39 -6.94 -0.16 -9.31
CA PHE A 39 -5.68 0.57 -9.49
C PHE A 39 -5.20 0.47 -10.93
N LEU A 40 -5.15 -0.73 -11.51
CA LEU A 40 -4.72 -0.95 -12.90
C LEU A 40 -5.63 -0.21 -13.90
N ALA A 41 -6.94 -0.29 -13.71
CA ALA A 41 -7.90 0.45 -14.53
C ALA A 41 -7.75 1.98 -14.38
N THR A 42 -7.32 2.45 -13.20
CA THR A 42 -7.02 3.88 -12.98
C THR A 42 -5.71 4.26 -13.67
N LYS A 43 -4.64 3.48 -13.52
CA LYS A 43 -3.34 3.66 -14.21
C LYS A 43 -3.54 3.74 -15.73
N GLN A 44 -4.28 2.79 -16.30
CA GLN A 44 -4.61 2.78 -17.73
C GLN A 44 -5.44 3.99 -18.17
N LYS A 45 -6.37 4.46 -17.34
CA LYS A 45 -7.17 5.65 -17.68
C LYS A 45 -6.34 6.92 -17.63
N VAL A 46 -5.45 7.06 -16.64
CA VAL A 46 -4.57 8.22 -16.48
C VAL A 46 -3.60 8.32 -17.66
N SER A 47 -3.05 7.19 -18.15
CA SER A 47 -2.15 7.21 -19.31
C SER A 47 -2.80 7.66 -20.63
N MET A 48 -4.13 7.71 -20.69
CA MET A 48 -4.89 8.23 -21.85
C MET A 48 -5.17 9.73 -21.76
N LEU A 49 -4.83 10.40 -20.65
CA LEU A 49 -5.08 11.82 -20.44
C LEU A 49 -3.85 12.66 -20.81
N PRO A 50 -4.03 13.96 -21.14
CA PRO A 50 -2.91 14.86 -21.31
C PRO A 50 -2.03 14.90 -20.05
N ARG A 51 -0.71 14.98 -20.26
CA ARG A 51 0.28 15.15 -19.19
C ARG A 51 -0.05 16.39 -18.33
N GLY A 52 0.24 16.32 -17.03
CA GLY A 52 0.02 17.41 -16.07
C GLY A 52 -1.42 17.53 -15.53
N PHE A 53 -2.40 16.80 -16.07
CA PHE A 53 -3.77 16.82 -15.54
C PHE A 53 -3.97 15.84 -14.37
N MET A 54 -3.55 14.59 -14.57
CA MET A 54 -3.48 13.54 -13.55
C MET A 54 -2.18 12.79 -13.73
N ASN A 55 -1.60 12.31 -12.64
CA ASN A 55 -0.43 11.44 -12.69
C ASN A 55 -0.65 10.16 -11.87
N PHE A 56 -0.11 9.06 -12.37
CA PHE A 56 -0.05 7.78 -11.68
C PHE A 56 1.35 7.22 -11.93
N SER A 57 2.23 7.32 -10.94
CA SER A 57 3.63 6.94 -11.12
C SER A 57 3.87 5.45 -11.01
N SER A 58 4.96 5.02 -11.62
CA SER A 58 5.64 3.77 -11.33
C SER A 58 6.50 3.92 -10.06
N PRO A 59 6.84 2.83 -9.36
CA PRO A 59 6.52 1.44 -9.72
C PRO A 59 5.11 0.99 -9.30
N PHE A 60 4.50 0.15 -10.13
CA PHE A 60 3.21 -0.48 -9.84
C PHE A 60 3.09 -1.79 -10.65
N PRO A 61 2.47 -2.86 -10.10
CA PRO A 61 2.27 -4.12 -10.83
C PRO A 61 1.65 -3.92 -12.21
N ASN A 62 1.95 -4.82 -13.15
CA ASN A 62 1.47 -4.74 -14.53
C ASN A 62 0.17 -5.53 -14.74
N SER A 63 -0.15 -6.47 -13.86
CA SER A 63 -1.39 -7.27 -13.92
C SER A 63 -1.98 -7.54 -12.54
N THR A 64 -3.24 -7.99 -12.52
CA THR A 64 -3.89 -8.43 -11.28
C THR A 64 -3.24 -9.68 -10.70
N ASP A 65 -2.71 -10.54 -11.57
CA ASP A 65 -2.07 -11.80 -11.16
C ASP A 65 -0.72 -11.50 -10.49
N GLU A 66 0.03 -10.54 -11.03
CA GLU A 66 1.24 -10.02 -10.40
C GLU A 66 0.91 -9.34 -9.07
N PHE A 67 -0.17 -8.55 -9.00
CA PHE A 67 -0.60 -7.92 -7.74
C PHE A 67 -0.81 -8.95 -6.61
N VAL A 68 -1.46 -10.08 -6.94
CA VAL A 68 -1.71 -11.18 -6.01
C VAL A 68 -0.44 -11.99 -5.72
N SER A 69 0.39 -12.32 -6.72
CA SER A 69 1.61 -13.12 -6.52
C SER A 69 2.62 -12.41 -5.62
N LEU A 70 2.67 -11.08 -5.68
CA LEU A 70 3.48 -10.24 -4.81
C LEU A 70 2.90 -10.10 -3.39
N GLY A 71 1.71 -10.66 -3.13
CA GLY A 71 0.97 -10.59 -1.87
C GLY A 71 0.52 -9.18 -1.51
N LEU A 72 0.30 -8.30 -2.50
CA LEU A 72 -0.11 -6.92 -2.25
C LEU A 72 -1.58 -6.82 -1.81
N ASN A 73 -2.34 -7.91 -1.98
CA ASN A 73 -3.69 -8.06 -1.48
C ASN A 73 -3.78 -8.69 -0.08
N THR A 74 -2.65 -9.01 0.57
CA THR A 74 -2.63 -9.65 1.91
C THR A 74 -1.93 -8.81 2.98
N ARG A 75 -1.56 -7.56 2.67
CA ARG A 75 -0.91 -6.66 3.61
C ARG A 75 -1.08 -5.19 3.22
N PRO A 76 -0.94 -4.25 4.16
CA PRO A 76 -0.82 -2.84 3.80
C PRO A 76 0.44 -2.57 2.97
N VAL A 77 0.31 -1.73 1.95
CA VAL A 77 1.39 -1.36 1.02
C VAL A 77 1.31 0.13 0.71
N PHE A 78 2.46 0.79 0.66
CA PHE A 78 2.57 2.15 0.14
C PHE A 78 2.98 2.07 -1.32
N PHE A 79 2.16 2.64 -2.20
CA PHE A 79 2.51 2.80 -3.60
C PHE A 79 3.02 4.20 -3.85
N VAL A 80 3.81 4.32 -4.92
CA VAL A 80 4.23 5.61 -5.45
C VAL A 80 5.12 6.36 -4.43
N CYS A 81 6.04 5.68 -3.75
CA CYS A 81 6.78 6.31 -2.63
C CYS A 81 7.99 7.16 -3.04
N ALA A 82 8.39 7.10 -4.31
CA ALA A 82 9.45 7.96 -4.81
C ALA A 82 9.04 9.43 -4.70
N ASP A 83 10.04 10.30 -4.56
CA ASP A 83 9.83 11.73 -4.74
C ASP A 83 9.66 11.98 -6.24
N ALA A 84 8.77 12.90 -6.62
CA ALA A 84 8.63 13.28 -8.03
C ALA A 84 9.81 14.20 -8.38
N ASP A 85 10.53 13.88 -9.46
CA ASP A 85 11.66 14.69 -9.91
C ASP A 85 11.19 16.05 -10.47
N ASP A 86 9.97 16.11 -11.00
CA ASP A 86 9.37 17.30 -11.61
C ASP A 86 8.07 17.73 -10.92
N ALA A 87 7.83 19.05 -10.86
CA ALA A 87 6.59 19.61 -10.34
C ALA A 87 5.34 19.24 -11.17
N GLU A 88 5.53 18.90 -12.45
CA GLU A 88 4.47 18.37 -13.32
C GLU A 88 4.13 16.92 -13.02
N ASP A 89 5.01 16.21 -12.34
CA ASP A 89 4.84 14.81 -11.98
C ASP A 89 4.35 14.62 -10.55
N GLN A 90 3.86 15.65 -9.87
CA GLN A 90 3.31 15.49 -8.52
C GLN A 90 2.12 14.51 -8.48
N TYR A 91 2.17 13.58 -7.53
CA TYR A 91 1.15 12.56 -7.30
C TYR A 91 0.97 12.30 -5.79
N PRO A 92 -0.22 11.90 -5.33
CA PRO A 92 -0.41 11.48 -3.96
C PRO A 92 0.37 10.19 -3.67
N LEU A 93 0.87 10.05 -2.45
CA LEU A 93 1.24 8.75 -1.92
C LEU A 93 -0.05 7.92 -1.69
N LEU A 94 -0.07 6.67 -2.14
CA LEU A 94 -1.22 5.79 -1.93
C LEU A 94 -0.92 4.80 -0.81
N VAL A 95 -1.68 4.86 0.28
CA VAL A 95 -1.63 3.88 1.37
C VAL A 95 -2.73 2.86 1.12
N HIS A 96 -2.40 1.71 0.55
CA HIS A 96 -3.34 0.63 0.30
C HIS A 96 -3.46 -0.27 1.51
N ILE A 97 -4.70 -0.51 1.94
CA ILE A 97 -5.07 -1.42 3.03
C ILE A 97 -6.10 -2.39 2.43
N PRO A 98 -5.69 -3.63 2.11
CA PRO A 98 -6.61 -4.60 1.54
C PRO A 98 -7.50 -5.20 2.61
N ASN A 99 -8.72 -5.57 2.21
CA ASN A 99 -9.57 -6.47 2.96
C ASN A 99 -9.03 -7.90 2.85
N ASP A 100 -8.14 -8.26 3.77
CA ASP A 100 -7.55 -9.59 3.89
C ASP A 100 -7.88 -10.17 5.25
N ASP A 101 -9.15 -10.54 5.42
CA ASP A 101 -9.61 -11.17 6.65
C ASP A 101 -9.38 -12.68 6.61
N PRO A 102 -8.45 -13.24 7.41
CA PRO A 102 -8.14 -14.66 7.37
C PRO A 102 -9.34 -15.52 7.81
N GLY A 103 -10.16 -15.01 8.72
CA GLY A 103 -11.41 -15.65 9.17
C GLY A 103 -12.61 -15.42 8.24
N ASN A 104 -12.40 -14.75 7.11
CA ASN A 104 -13.40 -14.49 6.05
C ASN A 104 -14.70 -13.81 6.54
N VAL A 105 -14.66 -13.10 7.68
CA VAL A 105 -15.84 -12.48 8.30
C VAL A 105 -16.27 -11.22 7.55
N THR A 106 -15.30 -10.43 7.08
CA THR A 106 -15.52 -9.21 6.28
C THR A 106 -15.55 -9.47 4.77
N ASN A 107 -15.07 -10.63 4.32
CA ASN A 107 -15.03 -11.08 2.92
C ASN A 107 -16.42 -11.57 2.47
N ILE A 108 -17.35 -10.64 2.34
CA ILE A 108 -18.76 -10.92 2.07
C ILE A 108 -19.07 -10.69 0.59
N VAL A 109 -19.91 -11.55 0.02
CA VAL A 109 -20.38 -11.37 -1.36
C VAL A 109 -21.14 -10.05 -1.52
N THR A 110 -20.79 -9.27 -2.54
CA THR A 110 -21.39 -7.94 -2.83
C THR A 110 -22.91 -7.95 -2.93
N SER A 111 -23.50 -9.08 -3.33
CA SER A 111 -24.96 -9.26 -3.42
C SER A 111 -25.65 -9.51 -2.07
N THR A 112 -24.91 -9.53 -0.96
CA THR A 112 -25.50 -9.66 0.39
C THR A 112 -26.15 -8.34 0.81
N LEU A 113 -27.48 -8.27 0.68
CA LEU A 113 -28.25 -7.07 1.03
C LEU A 113 -28.74 -7.06 2.50
N GLN A 114 -28.59 -8.17 3.22
CA GLN A 114 -29.06 -8.30 4.60
C GLN A 114 -28.03 -9.06 5.45
N LEU A 115 -27.70 -8.48 6.61
CA LEU A 115 -26.79 -9.05 7.58
C LEU A 115 -27.43 -9.04 8.97
N ARG A 116 -27.29 -10.12 9.73
CA ARG A 116 -27.69 -10.15 11.14
C ARG A 116 -26.86 -9.14 11.93
N VAL A 117 -27.45 -8.48 12.92
CA VAL A 117 -26.78 -7.44 13.75
C VAL A 117 -25.47 -7.94 14.37
N VAL A 118 -25.44 -9.19 14.86
CA VAL A 118 -24.22 -9.80 15.40
C VAL A 118 -23.10 -9.90 14.36
N ASN A 119 -23.44 -10.19 13.10
CA ASN A 119 -22.46 -10.24 12.02
C ASN A 119 -21.97 -8.83 11.66
N GLN A 120 -22.85 -7.82 11.67
CA GLN A 120 -22.48 -6.42 11.44
C GLN A 120 -21.44 -5.93 12.46
N THR A 121 -21.66 -6.22 13.75
CA THR A 121 -20.72 -5.85 14.82
C THR A 121 -19.35 -6.48 14.59
N ARG A 122 -19.31 -7.80 14.30
CA ARG A 122 -18.07 -8.51 14.01
C ARG A 122 -17.34 -7.97 12.78
N ILE A 123 -18.09 -7.57 11.74
CA ILE A 123 -17.51 -6.96 10.54
C ILE A 123 -16.82 -5.65 10.92
N PHE A 124 -17.50 -4.76 11.65
CA PHE A 124 -16.89 -3.48 12.06
C PHE A 124 -15.65 -3.68 12.94
N ASP A 125 -15.71 -4.57 13.93
CA ASP A 125 -14.56 -4.85 14.80
C ASP A 125 -13.36 -5.36 14.00
N ARG A 126 -13.59 -6.31 13.07
CA ARG A 126 -12.51 -6.86 12.25
C ARG A 126 -12.01 -5.88 11.20
N SER A 127 -12.89 -5.09 10.58
CA SER A 127 -12.47 -4.02 9.67
C SER A 127 -11.62 -2.97 10.37
N TYR A 128 -11.94 -2.62 11.62
CA TYR A 128 -11.09 -1.75 12.44
C TYR A 128 -9.71 -2.37 12.65
N LEU A 129 -9.65 -3.63 13.12
CA LEU A 129 -8.39 -4.33 13.35
C LEU A 129 -7.55 -4.44 12.08
N LEU A 130 -8.15 -4.77 10.92
CA LEU A 130 -7.46 -4.82 9.63
C LEU A 130 -6.86 -3.47 9.23
N ALA A 131 -7.59 -2.37 9.47
CA ALA A 131 -7.11 -1.03 9.16
C ALA A 131 -6.02 -0.53 10.14
N SER A 132 -6.06 -0.97 11.40
CA SER A 132 -5.19 -0.47 12.46
C SER A 132 -3.97 -1.36 12.76
N ARG A 133 -3.93 -2.61 12.29
CA ARG A 133 -2.85 -3.54 12.66
C ARG A 133 -1.55 -3.39 11.89
N GLY A 134 -1.56 -2.74 10.73
CA GLY A 134 -0.37 -2.66 9.86
C GLY A 134 0.06 -4.02 9.30
N ARG A 135 1.34 -4.13 8.89
CA ARG A 135 1.90 -5.38 8.36
C ARG A 135 2.35 -6.28 9.52
N VAL A 136 1.66 -7.41 9.67
CA VAL A 136 2.00 -8.52 10.58
C VAL A 136 2.68 -9.63 9.78
N VAL A 137 3.78 -10.17 10.29
CA VAL A 137 4.49 -11.31 9.68
C VAL A 137 4.06 -12.56 10.44
N ASN A 138 3.65 -13.61 9.73
CA ASN A 138 3.10 -14.85 10.32
C ASN A 138 1.78 -14.66 11.08
N ALA A 139 0.87 -13.84 10.53
CA ALA A 139 -0.50 -13.77 11.03
C ALA A 139 -1.11 -15.18 11.00
N THR A 140 -1.70 -15.61 12.12
CA THR A 140 -2.46 -16.87 12.18
C THR A 140 -3.89 -16.62 11.68
N ASP A 141 -4.52 -17.66 11.15
CA ASP A 141 -5.75 -17.53 10.34
C ASP A 141 -7.01 -17.09 11.12
N ASP A 142 -6.97 -16.99 12.45
CA ASP A 142 -8.15 -16.61 13.24
C ASP A 142 -7.96 -15.39 14.14
N ASP A 143 -6.73 -15.07 14.57
CA ASP A 143 -6.46 -13.98 15.50
C ASP A 143 -5.97 -12.71 14.78
N LEU A 144 -6.81 -11.66 14.83
CA LEU A 144 -6.45 -10.34 14.35
C LEU A 144 -5.77 -9.46 15.41
N GLY A 145 -5.52 -10.00 16.61
CA GLY A 145 -4.95 -9.30 17.76
C GLY A 145 -3.49 -8.86 17.57
N ASP A 146 -2.71 -9.57 16.74
CA ASP A 146 -1.36 -9.14 16.39
C ASP A 146 -1.39 -7.83 15.61
N PHE A 147 -0.50 -6.90 15.98
CA PHE A 147 -0.35 -5.62 15.31
C PHE A 147 1.11 -5.16 15.28
N ASN A 148 1.41 -4.29 14.33
CA ASN A 148 2.68 -3.62 14.20
C ASN A 148 2.63 -2.29 14.95
N GLU A 149 3.34 -2.19 16.07
CA GLU A 149 3.41 -0.98 16.90
C GLU A 149 3.86 0.28 16.13
N GLN A 150 4.66 0.11 15.07
CA GLN A 150 5.13 1.23 14.25
C GLN A 150 4.09 1.69 13.21
N TRP A 151 2.96 0.99 13.04
CA TRP A 151 2.00 1.29 11.98
C TRP A 151 1.47 2.73 12.05
N GLY A 152 1.07 3.20 13.23
CA GLY A 152 0.61 4.57 13.43
C GLY A 152 1.67 5.60 13.01
N THR A 153 2.93 5.37 13.40
CA THR A 153 4.07 6.20 12.97
C THR A 153 4.25 6.17 11.46
N CYS A 154 4.12 5.01 10.82
CA CYS A 154 4.27 4.89 9.38
C CYS A 154 3.16 5.58 8.59
N VAL A 155 1.92 5.53 9.08
CA VAL A 155 0.79 6.29 8.50
C VAL A 155 0.99 7.79 8.70
N ALA A 156 1.57 8.22 9.84
CA ALA A 156 1.94 9.62 10.06
C ALA A 156 3.04 10.08 9.10
N CYS A 157 4.10 9.29 8.92
CA CYS A 157 5.15 9.53 7.93
C CYS A 157 4.60 9.66 6.51
N ALA A 158 3.69 8.76 6.12
CA ALA A 158 2.98 8.83 4.85
C ALA A 158 2.19 10.13 4.65
N THR A 159 1.70 10.74 5.73
CA THR A 159 0.91 11.98 5.68
C THR A 159 1.77 13.20 5.38
N VAL A 160 2.97 13.27 5.97
CA VAL A 160 3.89 14.41 5.78
C VAL A 160 4.80 14.25 4.56
N GLU A 161 4.70 13.11 3.87
CA GLU A 161 5.63 12.67 2.85
C GLU A 161 5.77 13.65 1.67
N ARG A 162 4.65 14.12 1.11
CA ARG A 162 4.69 15.07 -0.01
C ARG A 162 5.08 16.47 0.42
N ALA A 163 4.64 16.89 1.61
CA ALA A 163 5.03 18.16 2.18
C ALA A 163 6.55 18.24 2.40
N ARG A 164 7.17 17.19 2.98
CA ARG A 164 8.63 17.17 3.16
C ARG A 164 9.39 17.21 1.83
N ALA A 165 8.90 16.52 0.80
CA ALA A 165 9.56 16.42 -0.50
C ALA A 165 9.56 17.78 -1.21
N ARG A 166 8.43 18.50 -1.18
CA ARG A 166 8.33 19.87 -1.72
C ARG A 166 9.24 20.87 -1.02
N GLN A 167 9.57 20.64 0.25
CA GLN A 167 10.47 21.49 1.03
C GLN A 167 11.94 21.04 0.94
N GLY A 168 12.26 19.97 0.21
CA GLY A 168 13.62 19.42 0.14
C GLY A 168 14.12 18.85 1.48
N VAL A 169 13.20 18.50 2.39
CA VAL A 169 13.54 17.97 3.73
C VAL A 169 13.71 16.46 3.65
N ARG A 170 14.81 15.96 4.21
CA ARG A 170 15.10 14.51 4.29
C ARG A 170 14.13 13.83 5.26
N ARG A 171 13.81 12.56 5.00
CA ARG A 171 13.04 11.72 5.93
C ARG A 171 13.81 11.59 7.25
N THR A 172 13.07 11.48 8.36
CA THR A 172 13.64 11.06 9.64
C THR A 172 13.96 9.57 9.59
N ALA A 173 14.85 9.09 10.46
CA ALA A 173 15.18 7.66 10.55
C ALA A 173 13.95 6.77 10.77
N ALA A 174 12.96 7.22 11.56
CA ALA A 174 11.71 6.51 11.76
C ALA A 174 10.90 6.39 10.46
N CYS A 175 10.80 7.48 9.68
CA CYS A 175 10.12 7.43 8.40
C CYS A 175 10.88 6.62 7.36
N GLU A 176 12.22 6.67 7.32
CA GLU A 176 13.02 5.82 6.43
C GLU A 176 12.72 4.33 6.68
N GLN A 177 12.65 3.89 7.94
CA GLN A 177 12.30 2.52 8.29
C GLN A 177 10.88 2.12 7.83
N CYS A 178 9.92 3.03 7.97
CA CYS A 178 8.55 2.81 7.50
C CYS A 178 8.51 2.62 5.97
N PHE A 179 9.20 3.46 5.22
CA PHE A 179 9.23 3.37 3.77
C PHE A 179 10.00 2.12 3.29
N THR A 180 11.06 1.70 3.97
CA THR A 180 11.69 0.39 3.70
C THR A 180 10.73 -0.78 3.94
N ARG A 181 9.82 -0.68 4.91
CA ARG A 181 8.92 -1.78 5.28
C ARG A 181 7.68 -1.89 4.39
N TYR A 182 7.10 -0.74 4.03
CA TYR A 182 5.78 -0.66 3.39
C TYR A 182 5.83 -0.27 1.92
N CYS A 183 6.91 0.35 1.45
CA CYS A 183 6.96 0.81 0.07
C CYS A 183 7.07 -0.35 -0.92
N PHE A 184 6.28 -0.27 -1.98
CA PHE A 184 6.40 -1.13 -3.15
C PHE A 184 7.60 -0.72 -4.02
N THR A 185 8.43 -1.68 -4.44
CA THR A 185 9.59 -1.48 -5.31
C THR A 185 9.60 -2.48 -6.48
N GLU A 186 10.20 -2.12 -7.62
CA GLU A 186 10.23 -2.98 -8.83
C GLU A 186 10.98 -4.29 -8.60
N ASP A 187 12.00 -4.32 -7.75
CA ASP A 187 12.75 -5.55 -7.42
C ASP A 187 11.84 -6.67 -6.86
N GLN A 188 10.70 -6.30 -6.26
CA GLN A 188 9.73 -7.28 -5.80
C GLN A 188 8.99 -7.96 -6.95
N SER A 189 8.81 -7.30 -8.11
CA SER A 189 8.14 -7.87 -9.29
C SER A 189 8.89 -9.04 -9.95
N THR A 190 10.20 -9.16 -9.70
CA THR A 190 11.08 -10.15 -10.36
C THR A 190 11.49 -11.33 -9.47
N SER A 191 11.19 -11.32 -8.18
CA SER A 191 11.62 -12.38 -7.26
C SER A 191 10.56 -13.47 -7.13
N ASN A 192 10.81 -14.62 -7.75
CA ASN A 192 10.06 -15.87 -7.59
C ASN A 192 10.38 -16.58 -6.25
N ASP A 193 10.60 -15.82 -5.18
CA ASP A 193 11.05 -16.33 -3.88
C ASP A 193 10.04 -15.97 -2.79
N SER A 194 9.43 -16.99 -2.19
CA SER A 194 8.45 -16.92 -1.11
C SER A 194 9.02 -16.40 0.23
N GLY A 195 10.22 -15.81 0.22
CA GLY A 195 10.89 -15.18 1.34
C GLY A 195 11.35 -13.75 1.00
N TRP A 196 10.45 -12.78 1.11
CA TRP A 196 10.73 -11.37 0.80
C TRP A 196 11.91 -10.82 1.61
N ARG A 197 13.03 -10.52 0.94
CA ARG A 197 14.22 -9.88 1.53
C ARG A 197 13.97 -8.39 1.79
N VAL A 198 14.36 -7.92 2.96
CA VAL A 198 14.44 -6.49 3.30
C VAL A 198 15.44 -5.83 2.34
N VAL A 199 14.97 -4.94 1.48
CA VAL A 199 15.86 -4.09 0.67
C VAL A 199 16.46 -3.05 1.61
N VAL A 200 17.73 -3.27 2.00
CA VAL A 200 18.49 -2.27 2.75
C VAL A 200 19.05 -1.26 1.75
N PRO A 201 18.82 0.06 1.90
CA PRO A 201 19.38 1.03 0.97
C PRO A 201 20.92 0.93 0.92
N PRO A 202 21.55 1.15 -0.24
CA PRO A 202 23.01 1.01 -0.43
C PRO A 202 23.85 1.82 0.57
N SER A 203 23.31 2.93 1.07
CA SER A 203 23.93 3.81 2.05
C SER A 203 24.16 3.15 3.43
N VAL A 204 23.43 2.10 3.79
CA VAL A 204 23.58 1.40 5.08
C VAL A 204 24.63 0.28 4.99
N VAL A 205 24.79 -0.34 3.82
CA VAL A 205 25.80 -1.40 3.58
C VAL A 205 27.23 -0.85 3.74
N ALA A 206 27.45 0.41 3.37
CA ALA A 206 28.75 1.07 3.49
C ALA A 206 29.22 1.29 4.95
N MET A 207 28.31 1.30 5.93
CA MET A 207 28.66 1.49 7.34
C MET A 207 29.17 0.20 8.01
N VAL A 208 28.68 -0.97 7.59
CA VAL A 208 29.03 -2.25 8.23
C VAL A 208 30.40 -2.75 7.79
N SER A 209 30.84 -2.42 6.57
CA SER A 209 32.13 -2.90 6.05
C SER A 209 33.37 -2.18 6.59
N ARG A 210 33.23 -1.08 7.35
CA ARG A 210 34.36 -0.31 7.88
C ARG A 210 34.82 -0.70 9.29
N SER A 211 34.17 -1.67 9.95
CA SER A 211 34.47 -2.03 11.35
C SER A 211 35.31 -3.31 11.55
N LEU A 212 35.72 -4.03 10.49
CA LEU A 212 36.40 -5.33 10.62
C LEU A 212 37.71 -5.43 9.84
N GLY A 213 38.54 -4.38 9.90
CA GLY A 213 39.90 -4.40 9.36
C GLY A 213 40.85 -3.65 10.29
N GLY A 214 41.26 -4.31 11.38
CA GLY A 214 42.16 -3.70 12.36
C GLY A 214 42.70 -4.68 13.39
N ARG A 215 43.63 -5.55 12.98
CA ARG A 215 44.89 -5.88 13.66
C ARG A 215 45.70 -6.86 12.82
#